data_AF-A0A6A6QVE4-F1
#
_entry.id   AF-A0A6A6QVE4-F1
#
_cell.length_a   1.000
_cell.length_b   1.000
_cell.length_c   1.000
_cell.angle_alpha   90.00
_cell.angle_beta   90.00
_cell.angle_gamma   90.00
#
_symmetry.space_group_name_H-M   'P 1'
#
loop_
_entity.id
_entity.type
_entity.pdbx_description
1 polymer ?
#
loop_
_entity_poly.entity_id
_entity_poly.type
_entity_poly.pdbx_seq_one_letter_code
_entity_poly.pdbx_strand_id
1 'polypeptide(L)'
;MNAIDGTDRHIKSTDGPPPSLLTIILDTNPFAWAHLSSILPLSSVVANLLVFINAHLASGNANEVAVIASHNKRTAWLYPTPAPVSAHNTNGDSSSRNGAATHTQNANKYQPFAEVETNLLFNLDNLLKTTTSDDLSTTTTQIAGALSTALSYISKSTIRHSPVDPTLLESHALVIDDGNLTSQRVNLVSRILVLSVSGDLASQYIPVMNAIFAAQRQRIPIDILKLAGDTVLLQQACDATGGIYMAPESPQGLLQYLMMAFLPDATARKWLVLPSAGSVDFRAACFCHRNVVDIGFVCSVCLSIFCSPNLPDSTCLTCSSVLSLGGAITAAPALIPRKKKKRKRVAGDGSTPGGSATPLPGNGTPVHP
;
A
#
# COMPACT_ATOMS: atom_id res chain seq x y z
N MET A 1 -53.15 -23.03 17.33
CA MET A 1 -52.01 -22.87 18.27
C MET A 1 -50.86 -23.68 17.70
N ASN A 2 -49.66 -23.09 17.67
CA ASN A 2 -48.39 -23.59 17.10
C ASN A 2 -48.04 -23.05 15.71
N ALA A 3 -47.59 -21.79 15.68
CA ALA A 3 -46.61 -21.28 14.72
C ALA A 3 -46.01 -19.98 15.30
N ILE A 4 -45.34 -20.10 16.45
CA ILE A 4 -44.47 -19.05 16.99
C ILE A 4 -43.08 -19.69 17.05
N ASP A 5 -42.54 -20.00 15.88
CA ASP A 5 -41.16 -20.43 15.77
C ASP A 5 -40.29 -19.17 15.74
N GLY A 6 -39.70 -18.85 16.88
CA GLY A 6 -38.87 -17.66 17.11
C GLY A 6 -37.45 -17.79 16.54
N THR A 7 -37.25 -18.55 15.46
CA THR A 7 -35.92 -18.81 14.88
C THR A 7 -35.64 -18.11 13.56
N ASP A 8 -36.60 -17.38 12.98
CA ASP A 8 -36.29 -16.42 11.91
C ASP A 8 -35.66 -15.15 12.49
N ARG A 9 -34.38 -15.26 12.86
CA ARG A 9 -33.49 -14.10 12.83
C ARG A 9 -33.35 -13.67 11.38
N HIS A 10 -34.33 -12.93 10.88
CA HIS A 10 -34.08 -12.01 9.78
C HIS A 10 -32.96 -11.07 10.24
N ILE A 11 -31.72 -11.40 9.87
CA ILE A 11 -30.63 -10.45 9.85
C ILE A 11 -31.14 -9.35 8.92
N LYS A 12 -31.61 -8.24 9.51
CA LYS A 12 -31.93 -7.05 8.73
C LYS A 12 -30.64 -6.71 7.99
N SER A 13 -30.62 -6.89 6.67
CA SER A 13 -29.63 -6.27 5.82
C SER A 13 -29.77 -4.77 6.06
N THR A 14 -28.88 -4.21 6.86
CA THR A 14 -28.78 -2.76 6.99
C THR A 14 -28.42 -2.25 5.61
N ASP A 15 -29.30 -1.47 5.00
CA ASP A 15 -29.14 -0.81 3.69
C ASP A 15 -28.08 0.31 3.73
N GLY A 16 -27.13 0.19 4.67
CA GLY A 16 -26.07 1.13 4.96
C GLY A 16 -24.74 0.72 4.31
N PRO A 17 -23.74 1.61 4.34
CA PRO A 17 -22.41 1.30 3.83
C PRO A 17 -21.84 0.06 4.55
N PRO A 18 -21.09 -0.81 3.83
CA PRO A 18 -20.45 -1.96 4.45
C PRO A 18 -19.46 -1.52 5.52
N PRO A 19 -19.21 -2.35 6.55
CA PRO A 19 -18.20 -2.05 7.56
C PRO A 19 -16.83 -1.88 6.92
N SER A 20 -16.09 -0.87 7.37
CA SER A 20 -14.78 -0.49 6.82
C SER A 20 -13.67 -0.65 7.85
N LEU A 21 -12.68 -1.49 7.55
CA LEU A 21 -11.45 -1.65 8.34
C LEU A 21 -10.35 -0.75 7.77
N LEU A 22 -9.94 0.24 8.56
CA LEU A 22 -8.83 1.12 8.25
C LEU A 22 -7.58 0.71 9.02
N THR A 23 -6.58 0.19 8.31
CA THR A 23 -5.27 -0.12 8.90
C THR A 23 -4.29 1.02 8.61
N ILE A 24 -3.79 1.67 9.65
CA ILE A 24 -2.89 2.81 9.58
C ILE A 24 -1.48 2.34 9.93
N ILE A 25 -0.53 2.58 9.04
CA ILE A 25 0.89 2.35 9.27
C ILE A 25 1.55 3.71 9.52
N LEU A 26 2.04 3.92 10.73
CA LEU A 26 2.76 5.12 11.12
C LEU A 26 4.26 4.84 11.07
N ASP A 27 4.98 5.52 10.18
CA ASP A 27 6.44 5.54 10.21
C ASP A 27 6.93 6.29 11.45
N THR A 28 7.70 5.63 12.32
CA THR A 28 8.22 6.18 13.58
C THR A 28 9.74 6.33 13.58
N ASN A 29 10.36 6.60 12.42
CA ASN A 29 11.79 6.84 12.32
C ASN A 29 12.25 8.08 13.13
N PRO A 30 13.05 7.92 14.21
CA PRO A 30 13.47 9.04 15.04
C PRO A 30 14.25 10.11 14.28
N PHE A 31 15.09 9.73 13.32
CA PHE A 31 15.88 10.70 12.53
C PHE A 31 15.01 11.55 11.63
N ALA A 32 14.08 10.92 10.92
CA ALA A 32 13.18 11.62 10.02
C ALA A 32 12.26 12.59 10.79
N TRP A 33 11.77 12.16 11.96
CA TRP A 33 10.98 13.02 12.84
C TRP A 33 11.80 14.13 13.50
N ALA A 34 13.09 13.92 13.79
CA ALA A 34 13.96 14.97 14.29
C ALA A 34 14.12 16.10 13.26
N HIS A 35 14.30 15.75 11.97
CA HIS A 35 14.36 16.73 10.88
C HIS A 35 13.03 17.49 10.69
N LEU A 36 11.90 16.82 10.86
CA LEU A 36 10.58 17.43 10.68
C LEU A 36 10.09 18.21 11.91
N SER A 37 10.73 18.04 13.07
CA SER A 37 10.26 18.55 14.36
C SER A 37 10.01 20.06 14.41
N SER A 38 10.77 20.85 13.64
CA SER A 38 10.63 22.31 13.58
C SER A 38 9.39 22.77 12.81
N ILE A 39 8.87 21.95 11.91
CA ILE A 39 7.73 22.29 11.04
C ILE A 39 6.47 21.55 11.50
N LEU A 40 6.60 20.24 11.76
CA LEU A 40 5.51 19.36 12.13
C LEU A 40 6.01 18.33 13.16
N PRO A 41 5.80 18.59 14.47
CA PRO A 41 6.20 17.65 15.51
C PRO A 41 5.32 16.39 15.50
N LEU A 42 5.90 15.25 15.86
CA LEU A 42 5.20 13.96 15.93
C LEU A 42 3.93 14.03 16.80
N SER A 43 3.95 14.77 17.90
CA SER A 43 2.78 14.96 18.77
C SER A 43 1.59 15.61 18.05
N SER A 44 1.84 16.60 17.20
CA SER A 44 0.80 17.24 16.38
C SER A 44 0.25 16.28 15.33
N VAL A 45 1.11 15.46 14.72
CA VAL A 45 0.69 14.41 13.77
C VAL A 45 -0.20 13.39 14.44
N VAL A 46 0.20 12.89 15.61
CA VAL A 46 -0.57 11.92 16.37
C VAL A 46 -1.91 12.51 16.79
N ALA A 47 -1.97 13.79 17.22
CA ALA A 47 -3.22 14.46 17.54
C ALA A 47 -4.16 14.56 16.32
N ASN A 48 -3.64 14.99 15.17
CA ASN A 48 -4.42 15.04 13.92
C ASN A 48 -4.87 13.64 13.47
N LEU A 49 -4.02 12.63 13.64
CA LEU A 49 -4.33 11.24 13.33
C LEU A 49 -5.43 10.69 14.23
N LEU A 50 -5.43 11.01 15.52
CA LEU A 50 -6.49 10.63 16.46
C LEU A 50 -7.83 11.26 16.07
N VAL A 51 -7.84 12.53 15.67
CA VAL A 51 -9.06 13.18 15.14
C VAL A 51 -9.56 12.45 13.88
N PHE A 52 -8.65 12.08 12.98
CA PHE A 52 -8.99 11.31 11.78
C PHE A 52 -9.53 9.91 12.09
N ILE A 53 -8.92 9.19 13.03
CA ILE A 53 -9.41 7.89 13.50
C ILE A 53 -10.80 8.02 14.10
N ASN A 54 -11.03 9.04 14.93
CA ASN A 54 -12.34 9.29 15.53
C ASN A 54 -13.39 9.61 14.46
N ALA A 55 -13.03 10.37 13.41
CA ALA A 55 -13.91 10.63 12.28
C ALA A 55 -14.25 9.36 11.48
N HIS A 56 -13.28 8.45 11.27
CA HIS A 56 -13.51 7.16 10.62
C HIS A 56 -14.42 6.25 11.44
N LEU A 57 -14.20 6.17 12.75
CA LEU A 57 -15.07 5.39 13.64
C LEU A 57 -16.46 6.02 13.79
N ALA A 58 -16.58 7.35 13.70
CA ALA A 58 -17.87 8.05 13.73
C ALA A 58 -18.68 7.88 12.44
N SER A 59 -18.02 7.61 11.30
CA SER A 59 -18.71 7.48 10.00
C SER A 59 -19.48 6.18 9.85
N GLY A 60 -19.15 5.14 10.63
CA GLY A 60 -19.83 3.86 10.62
C GLY A 60 -19.71 3.14 11.96
N ASN A 61 -20.82 2.67 12.49
CA ASN A 61 -20.87 1.98 13.79
C ASN A 61 -20.13 0.64 13.83
N ALA A 62 -19.92 0.03 12.66
CA ALA A 62 -19.20 -1.23 12.47
C ALA A 62 -17.80 -1.01 11.86
N ASN A 63 -17.33 0.24 11.79
CA ASN A 63 -15.99 0.54 11.32
C ASN A 63 -14.96 0.13 12.36
N GLU A 64 -13.87 -0.44 11.88
CA GLU A 64 -12.75 -0.88 12.69
C GLU A 64 -11.49 -0.13 12.30
N VAL A 65 -10.57 0.01 13.25
CA VAL A 65 -9.27 0.64 13.03
C VAL A 65 -8.18 -0.25 13.59
N ALA A 66 -7.07 -0.32 12.87
CA ALA A 66 -5.82 -0.89 13.34
C ALA A 66 -4.71 0.14 13.11
N VAL A 67 -3.77 0.25 14.05
CA VAL A 67 -2.63 1.17 13.99
C VAL A 67 -1.35 0.42 14.31
N ILE A 68 -0.43 0.42 13.35
CA ILE A 68 0.86 -0.27 13.41
C ILE A 68 1.97 0.77 13.26
N ALA A 69 2.94 0.74 14.17
CA ALA A 69 4.15 1.53 14.05
C ALA A 69 5.21 0.77 13.24
N SER A 70 5.72 1.41 12.20
CA SER A 70 6.93 0.98 11.48
C SER A 70 8.14 1.69 12.07
N HIS A 71 8.85 1.00 12.98
CA HIS A 71 10.06 1.51 13.60
C HIS A 71 11.31 0.93 12.90
N ASN A 72 12.50 1.40 13.27
CA ASN A 72 13.75 1.14 12.55
C ASN A 72 14.05 -0.36 12.42
N LYS A 73 14.06 -1.10 13.54
CA LYS A 73 14.34 -2.56 13.55
C LYS A 73 13.14 -3.44 13.84
N ARG A 74 11.99 -2.86 14.18
CA ARG A 74 10.80 -3.62 14.60
C ARG A 74 9.51 -2.96 14.14
N THR A 75 8.50 -3.81 13.97
CA THR A 75 7.12 -3.39 13.80
C THR A 75 6.39 -3.58 15.11
N ALA A 76 5.64 -2.59 15.56
CA ALA A 76 4.92 -2.66 16.83
C ALA A 76 3.44 -2.35 16.63
N TRP A 77 2.59 -3.06 17.36
CA TRP A 77 1.16 -2.76 17.43
C TRP A 77 0.95 -1.57 18.35
N LEU A 78 0.35 -0.50 17.83
CA LEU A 78 -0.15 0.61 18.65
C LEU A 78 -1.59 0.35 19.05
N TYR A 79 -2.39 -0.18 18.13
CA TYR A 79 -3.76 -0.62 18.35
C TYR A 79 -4.17 -1.66 17.29
N PRO A 80 -4.95 -2.71 17.60
CA PRO A 80 -5.34 -3.16 18.93
C PRO A 80 -4.12 -3.65 19.73
N THR A 81 -4.15 -3.47 21.05
CA THR A 81 -3.08 -3.95 21.94
C THR A 81 -3.09 -5.48 21.93
N PRO A 82 -1.97 -6.16 21.59
CA PRO A 82 -1.90 -7.61 21.67
C PRO A 82 -2.17 -8.05 23.11
N ALA A 83 -3.10 -9.00 23.30
CA ALA A 83 -3.28 -9.60 24.61
C ALA A 83 -1.93 -10.20 25.05
N PRO A 84 -1.45 -9.92 26.29
CA PRO A 84 -0.26 -10.58 26.77
C PRO A 84 -0.50 -12.08 26.69
N VAL A 85 0.44 -12.81 26.10
CA VAL A 85 0.44 -14.27 26.09
C VAL A 85 0.60 -14.68 27.54
N SER A 86 -0.51 -14.85 28.26
CA SER A 86 -0.49 -15.35 29.62
C SER A 86 0.18 -16.71 29.58
N ALA A 87 1.36 -16.78 30.19
CA ALA A 87 1.98 -18.04 30.54
C ALA A 87 0.92 -18.93 31.20
N HIS A 88 0.79 -20.13 30.67
CA HIS A 88 0.09 -21.29 31.18
C HIS A 88 -0.53 -21.16 32.60
N ASN A 89 -1.87 -21.30 32.66
CA ASN A 89 -2.68 -21.71 33.82
C ASN A 89 -2.18 -21.40 35.23
N THR A 90 -2.76 -20.38 35.86
CA THR A 90 -3.35 -20.56 37.21
C THR A 90 -4.72 -19.90 37.24
N ASN A 91 -5.72 -20.69 37.64
CA ASN A 91 -7.11 -20.27 37.78
C ASN A 91 -7.24 -19.18 38.85
N GLY A 92 -8.08 -18.18 38.55
CA GLY A 92 -8.81 -17.42 39.55
C GLY A 92 -8.02 -16.29 40.22
N ASP A 93 -7.77 -15.22 39.48
CA ASP A 93 -8.16 -13.89 39.98
C ASP A 93 -8.27 -12.93 38.79
N SER A 94 -9.48 -12.48 38.47
CA SER A 94 -9.69 -11.33 37.58
C SER A 94 -9.26 -10.06 38.32
N SER A 95 -7.98 -9.97 38.64
CA SER A 95 -7.35 -8.71 38.98
C SER A 95 -7.25 -7.94 37.67
N SER A 96 -8.29 -7.14 37.42
CA SER A 96 -8.20 -5.98 36.54
C SER A 96 -6.90 -5.27 36.91
N ARG A 97 -5.86 -5.45 36.09
CA ARG A 97 -4.65 -4.65 36.18
C ARG A 97 -5.04 -3.25 35.75
N ASN A 98 -5.64 -2.52 36.68
CA ASN A 98 -5.65 -1.06 36.72
C ASN A 98 -4.19 -0.64 36.91
N GLY A 99 -3.41 -0.74 35.83
CA GLY A 99 -2.24 0.11 35.68
C GLY A 99 -2.76 1.53 35.70
N ALA A 100 -2.39 2.26 36.75
CA ALA A 100 -2.76 3.64 36.97
C ALA A 100 -2.38 4.51 35.75
N ALA A 101 -3.32 4.68 34.82
CA ALA A 101 -3.31 5.76 33.87
C ALA A 101 -4.16 6.87 34.49
N THR A 102 -3.51 7.84 35.11
CA THR A 102 -4.05 9.15 35.49
C THR A 102 -4.35 9.99 34.24
N HIS A 103 -5.10 9.43 33.29
CA HIS A 103 -5.77 10.19 32.24
C HIS A 103 -7.23 10.26 32.64
N THR A 104 -7.69 11.47 32.95
CA THR A 104 -9.07 11.82 33.22
C THR A 104 -9.96 11.18 32.15
N GLN A 105 -10.61 10.06 32.47
CA GLN A 105 -11.65 9.51 31.62
C GLN A 105 -12.78 10.53 31.61
N ASN A 106 -12.79 11.37 30.59
CA ASN A 106 -13.88 12.29 30.35
C ASN A 106 -15.13 11.43 30.12
N ALA A 107 -16.04 11.39 31.09
CA ALA A 107 -17.27 10.60 31.03
C ALA A 107 -18.13 10.90 29.79
N ASN A 108 -17.90 12.05 29.15
CA ASN A 108 -18.60 12.50 27.94
C ASN A 108 -17.94 12.01 26.63
N LYS A 109 -16.81 11.30 26.69
CA LYS A 109 -16.11 10.81 25.49
C LYS A 109 -16.62 9.43 25.12
N TYR A 110 -16.93 9.24 23.84
CA TYR A 110 -17.32 7.92 23.32
C TYR A 110 -16.23 6.89 23.62
N GLN A 111 -16.63 5.79 24.27
CA GLN A 111 -15.69 4.85 24.90
C GLN A 111 -14.69 4.24 23.92
N PRO A 112 -15.07 3.80 22.69
CA PRO A 112 -14.11 3.36 21.69
C PRO A 112 -13.05 4.41 21.33
N PHE A 113 -13.40 5.69 21.28
CA PHE A 113 -12.42 6.76 21.01
C PHE A 113 -11.44 6.91 22.18
N ALA A 114 -11.93 6.83 23.41
CA ALA A 114 -11.09 6.90 24.60
C ALA A 114 -10.13 5.70 24.69
N GLU A 115 -10.60 4.51 24.36
CA GLU A 115 -9.80 3.28 24.35
C GLU A 115 -8.69 3.34 23.30
N VAL A 116 -9.02 3.71 22.06
CA VAL A 116 -8.02 3.83 20.98
C VAL A 116 -6.98 4.88 21.34
N GLU A 117 -7.39 6.05 21.82
CA GLU A 117 -6.46 7.12 22.22
C GLU A 117 -5.52 6.69 23.34
N THR A 118 -6.06 6.10 24.40
CA THR A 118 -5.25 5.69 25.57
C THR A 118 -4.23 4.63 25.17
N ASN A 119 -4.66 3.60 24.43
CA ASN A 119 -3.79 2.52 23.98
C ASN A 119 -2.73 3.01 22.99
N LEU A 120 -3.12 3.84 22.02
CA LEU A 120 -2.20 4.36 21.01
C LEU A 120 -1.11 5.22 21.65
N LEU A 121 -1.48 6.17 22.51
CA LEU A 121 -0.52 7.04 23.19
C LEU A 121 0.39 6.25 24.14
N PHE A 122 -0.17 5.32 24.91
CA PHE A 122 0.61 4.48 25.82
C PHE A 122 1.62 3.59 25.07
N ASN A 123 1.17 2.89 24.03
CA ASN A 123 2.03 2.00 23.25
C ASN A 123 3.08 2.78 22.46
N LEU A 124 2.74 3.97 21.95
CA LEU A 124 3.70 4.83 21.25
C LEU A 124 4.76 5.37 22.21
N ASP A 125 4.36 5.86 23.38
CA ASP A 125 5.29 6.34 24.41
C ASP A 125 6.20 5.19 24.89
N ASN A 126 5.65 4.00 25.13
CA ASN A 126 6.44 2.82 25.47
C ASN A 126 7.41 2.43 24.34
N LEU A 127 6.98 2.51 23.07
CA LEU A 127 7.83 2.25 21.91
C LEU A 127 9.02 3.20 21.89
N LEU A 128 8.80 4.50 22.08
CA LEU A 128 9.83 5.54 22.09
C LEU A 128 10.76 5.42 23.30
N LYS A 129 10.24 5.06 24.48
CA LYS A 129 11.03 4.84 25.70
C LYS A 129 11.94 3.61 25.61
N THR A 130 11.51 2.58 24.89
CA THR A 130 12.27 1.34 24.73
C THR A 130 13.24 1.39 23.55
N THR A 131 13.24 2.47 22.76
CA THR A 131 14.21 2.68 21.68
C THR A 131 15.61 2.91 22.28
N THR A 132 16.56 2.05 21.91
CA THR A 132 17.95 2.13 22.38
C THR A 132 18.86 2.81 21.35
N SER A 133 20.08 3.20 21.74
CA SER A 133 21.08 3.76 20.82
C SER A 133 21.42 2.82 19.66
N ASP A 134 21.32 1.51 19.87
CA ASP A 134 21.58 0.52 18.83
C ASP A 134 20.51 0.54 17.75
N ASP A 135 19.26 0.85 18.08
CA ASP A 135 18.18 1.00 17.11
C ASP A 135 18.37 2.25 16.23
N LEU A 136 19.00 3.28 16.78
CA LEU A 136 19.37 4.50 16.08
C LEU A 136 20.55 4.29 15.11
N SER A 137 21.29 3.19 15.18
CA SER A 137 22.32 2.91 14.16
C SER A 137 21.74 2.64 12.77
N THR A 138 20.47 2.23 12.70
CA THR A 138 19.80 1.87 11.45
C THR A 138 18.92 3.02 10.97
N THR A 139 19.16 3.52 9.78
CA THR A 139 18.41 4.66 9.20
C THR A 139 17.13 4.23 8.47
N THR A 140 16.99 2.94 8.16
CA THR A 140 15.83 2.38 7.42
C THR A 140 14.74 1.90 8.36
N THR A 141 13.47 1.97 7.93
CA THR A 141 12.28 1.57 8.71
C THR A 141 11.72 0.24 8.25
N GLN A 142 11.13 -0.57 9.14
CA GLN A 142 10.55 -1.87 8.78
C GLN A 142 9.15 -1.74 8.15
N ILE A 143 9.04 -1.06 7.01
CA ILE A 143 7.75 -0.84 6.34
C ILE A 143 7.21 -2.11 5.71
N ALA A 144 8.10 -2.98 5.20
CA ALA A 144 7.72 -4.28 4.65
C ALA A 144 7.06 -5.19 5.70
N GLY A 145 7.63 -5.21 6.90
CA GLY A 145 7.07 -5.94 8.02
C GLY A 145 5.69 -5.40 8.38
N ALA A 146 5.54 -4.06 8.45
CA ALA A 146 4.28 -3.42 8.80
C ALA A 146 3.17 -3.68 7.77
N LEU A 147 3.50 -3.68 6.47
CA LEU A 147 2.56 -4.05 5.42
C LEU A 147 2.16 -5.52 5.51
N SER A 148 3.12 -6.41 5.78
CA SER A 148 2.83 -7.84 5.91
C SER A 148 1.96 -8.16 7.13
N THR A 149 2.21 -7.49 8.26
CA THR A 149 1.38 -7.63 9.47
C THR A 149 0.00 -7.03 9.28
N ALA A 150 -0.11 -5.89 8.60
CA ALA A 150 -1.38 -5.28 8.21
C ALA A 150 -2.22 -6.22 7.33
N LEU A 151 -1.64 -6.78 6.26
CA LEU A 151 -2.32 -7.70 5.36
C LEU A 151 -2.75 -8.99 6.06
N SER A 152 -1.92 -9.51 6.96
CA SER A 152 -2.26 -10.70 7.77
C SER A 152 -3.41 -10.42 8.72
N TYR A 153 -3.41 -9.24 9.36
CA TYR A 153 -4.49 -8.81 10.24
C TYR A 153 -5.79 -8.59 9.47
N ILE A 154 -5.76 -7.90 8.34
CA ILE A 154 -6.91 -7.71 7.46
C ILE A 154 -7.48 -9.06 7.04
N SER A 155 -6.64 -9.99 6.58
CA SER A 155 -7.08 -11.34 6.19
C SER A 155 -7.79 -12.06 7.35
N LYS A 156 -7.26 -11.94 8.57
CA LYS A 156 -7.86 -12.49 9.77
C LYS A 156 -9.19 -11.82 10.14
N SER A 157 -9.29 -10.50 10.05
CA SER A 157 -10.51 -9.74 10.32
C SER A 157 -11.60 -10.06 9.30
N THR A 158 -11.26 -10.15 8.01
CA THR A 158 -12.19 -10.57 6.96
C THR A 158 -12.78 -11.95 7.24
N ILE A 159 -11.97 -12.92 7.67
CA ILE A 159 -12.44 -14.27 8.05
C ILE A 159 -13.36 -14.21 9.28
N ARG A 160 -13.10 -13.33 10.25
CA ARG A 160 -13.95 -13.16 11.44
C ARG A 160 -15.31 -12.56 11.13
N HIS A 161 -15.35 -11.58 10.22
CA HIS A 161 -16.59 -10.91 9.81
C HIS A 161 -17.44 -11.78 8.86
N SER A 162 -16.80 -12.64 8.08
CA SER A 162 -17.47 -13.61 7.20
C SER A 162 -16.90 -15.01 7.43
N PRO A 163 -17.31 -15.71 8.51
CA PRO A 163 -16.86 -17.08 8.74
C PRO A 163 -17.35 -17.98 7.61
N VAL A 164 -16.41 -18.51 6.83
CA VAL A 164 -16.69 -19.57 5.86
C VAL A 164 -16.73 -20.89 6.64
N ASP A 165 -17.76 -21.71 6.40
CA ASP A 165 -17.82 -23.06 6.95
C ASP A 165 -16.55 -23.83 6.51
N PRO A 166 -15.73 -24.33 7.44
CA PRO A 166 -14.42 -24.91 7.12
C PRO A 166 -14.49 -26.16 6.24
N THR A 167 -15.67 -26.80 6.16
CA THR A 167 -15.95 -27.94 5.27
C THR A 167 -15.99 -27.57 3.78
N LEU A 168 -16.12 -26.29 3.44
CA LEU A 168 -16.13 -25.79 2.06
C LEU A 168 -14.75 -25.30 1.58
N LEU A 169 -13.72 -25.31 2.44
CA LEU A 169 -12.39 -24.82 2.10
C LEU A 169 -11.55 -25.84 1.30
N GLU A 170 -11.92 -27.13 1.32
CA GLU A 170 -11.24 -28.16 0.54
C GLU A 170 -11.66 -28.15 -0.95
N SER A 171 -12.82 -27.57 -1.27
CA SER A 171 -13.36 -27.48 -2.62
C SER A 171 -13.17 -26.07 -3.19
N HIS A 172 -11.95 -25.79 -3.63
CA HIS A 172 -11.61 -24.74 -4.61
C HIS A 172 -12.04 -23.30 -4.30
N ALA A 173 -11.03 -22.49 -3.94
CA ALA A 173 -11.01 -21.08 -4.32
C ALA A 173 -11.36 -20.94 -5.82
N LEU A 174 -12.27 -19.99 -6.11
CA LEU A 174 -12.84 -19.61 -7.41
C LEU A 174 -14.14 -20.34 -7.82
N VAL A 175 -15.25 -19.96 -7.21
CA VAL A 175 -16.55 -19.97 -7.91
C VAL A 175 -17.30 -18.68 -7.56
N ILE A 176 -17.20 -17.70 -8.47
CA ILE A 176 -18.29 -16.77 -8.74
C ILE A 176 -19.24 -17.59 -9.61
N ASP A 177 -20.30 -18.15 -9.04
CA ASP A 177 -21.43 -18.61 -9.82
C ASP A 177 -22.71 -18.52 -9.00
N ASP A 178 -23.77 -18.27 -9.76
CA ASP A 178 -25.07 -17.75 -9.45
C ASP A 178 -25.96 -18.73 -8.68
N GLY A 179 -26.93 -18.18 -7.94
CA GLY A 179 -28.11 -18.93 -7.49
C GLY A 179 -28.08 -19.57 -6.10
N ASN A 180 -28.71 -18.86 -5.15
CA ASN A 180 -29.65 -19.44 -4.16
C ASN A 180 -29.15 -19.96 -2.79
N LEU A 181 -28.01 -19.50 -2.27
CA LEU A 181 -27.66 -19.65 -0.84
C LEU A 181 -27.32 -18.29 -0.21
N THR A 182 -28.35 -17.51 0.13
CA THR A 182 -28.23 -16.20 0.77
C THR A 182 -27.94 -16.32 2.28
N SER A 183 -26.80 -16.90 2.65
CA SER A 183 -26.17 -16.51 3.91
C SER A 183 -25.52 -15.15 3.65
N GLN A 184 -26.20 -14.07 4.06
CA GLN A 184 -25.76 -12.69 3.88
C GLN A 184 -24.40 -12.45 4.55
N ARG A 185 -23.31 -12.61 3.78
CA ARG A 185 -21.95 -12.31 4.21
C ARG A 185 -21.78 -10.80 4.22
N VAL A 186 -21.58 -10.20 5.39
CA VAL A 186 -21.18 -8.80 5.49
C VAL A 186 -19.70 -8.73 5.10
N ASN A 187 -19.43 -8.28 3.86
CA ASN A 187 -18.07 -8.13 3.39
C ASN A 187 -17.42 -6.90 4.04
N LEU A 188 -16.35 -7.13 4.80
CA LEU A 188 -15.51 -6.08 5.36
C LEU A 188 -14.68 -5.42 4.26
N VAL A 189 -14.92 -4.13 4.02
CA VAL A 189 -14.09 -3.34 3.10
C VAL A 189 -12.83 -2.93 3.85
N SER A 190 -11.66 -3.33 3.37
CA SER A 190 -10.39 -3.05 4.06
C SER A 190 -9.52 -2.10 3.23
N ARG A 191 -8.79 -1.23 3.92
CA ARG A 191 -7.87 -0.27 3.31
C ARG A 191 -6.66 -0.03 4.21
N ILE A 192 -5.52 0.27 3.59
CA ILE A 192 -4.28 0.58 4.29
C ILE A 192 -3.93 2.04 4.04
N LEU A 193 -3.65 2.80 5.10
CA LEU A 193 -3.10 4.16 5.03
C LEU A 193 -1.68 4.15 5.57
N VAL A 194 -0.70 4.54 4.77
CA VAL A 194 0.70 4.65 5.17
C VAL A 194 1.07 6.11 5.34
N LEU A 195 1.45 6.51 6.55
CA LEU A 195 2.11 7.79 6.80
C LEU A 195 3.62 7.55 6.72
N SER A 196 4.24 7.98 5.63
CA SER A 196 5.66 7.77 5.35
C SER A 196 6.43 9.07 5.57
N VAL A 197 7.51 8.99 6.35
CA VAL A 197 8.43 10.11 6.61
C VAL A 197 9.83 9.79 6.07
N SER A 198 10.15 8.51 5.93
CA SER A 198 11.44 8.02 5.44
C SER A 198 11.44 7.81 3.93
N GLY A 199 12.53 8.19 3.25
CA GLY A 199 12.69 8.06 1.80
C GLY A 199 13.38 6.77 1.32
N ASP A 200 14.39 6.28 2.04
CA ASP A 200 15.20 5.17 1.54
C ASP A 200 14.60 3.79 1.91
N LEU A 201 13.86 3.22 0.95
CA LEU A 201 13.28 1.87 1.02
C LEU A 201 14.01 0.87 0.11
N ALA A 202 15.15 1.23 -0.49
CA ALA A 202 15.79 0.40 -1.52
C ALA A 202 16.25 -0.96 -0.97
N SER A 203 16.72 -1.00 0.28
CA SER A 203 17.13 -2.24 0.95
C SER A 203 15.97 -3.24 1.17
N GLN A 204 14.74 -2.74 1.26
CA GLN A 204 13.54 -3.52 1.51
C GLN A 204 12.63 -3.61 0.29
N TYR A 205 13.14 -3.33 -0.90
CA TYR A 205 12.37 -3.35 -2.15
C TYR A 205 11.62 -4.67 -2.35
N ILE A 206 12.31 -5.82 -2.23
CA ILE A 206 11.69 -7.13 -2.50
C ILE A 206 10.54 -7.43 -1.52
N PRO A 207 10.74 -7.36 -0.18
CA PRO A 207 9.65 -7.58 0.76
C PRO A 207 8.47 -6.61 0.59
N VAL A 208 8.74 -5.32 0.31
CA VAL A 208 7.68 -4.33 0.07
C VAL A 208 6.89 -4.67 -1.19
N MET A 209 7.57 -4.99 -2.31
CA MET A 209 6.90 -5.37 -3.56
C MET A 209 6.05 -6.63 -3.41
N ASN A 210 6.54 -7.63 -2.68
CA ASN A 210 5.75 -8.84 -2.39
C ASN A 210 4.47 -8.50 -1.62
N ALA A 211 4.56 -7.59 -0.64
CA ALA A 211 3.38 -7.12 0.10
C ALA A 211 2.41 -6.32 -0.80
N ILE A 212 2.93 -5.48 -1.70
CA ILE A 212 2.10 -4.72 -2.67
C ILE A 212 1.35 -5.68 -3.61
N PHE A 213 2.03 -6.68 -4.17
CA PHE A 213 1.38 -7.68 -5.03
C PHE A 213 0.36 -8.52 -4.27
N ALA A 214 0.63 -8.84 -3.00
CA ALA A 214 -0.35 -9.50 -2.14
C ALA A 214 -1.60 -8.62 -1.91
N ALA A 215 -1.40 -7.33 -1.62
CA ALA A 215 -2.48 -6.35 -1.47
C ALA A 215 -3.30 -6.19 -2.77
N GLN A 216 -2.62 -6.10 -3.92
CA GLN A 216 -3.26 -6.02 -5.23
C GLN A 216 -4.13 -7.26 -5.51
N ARG A 217 -3.64 -8.46 -5.18
CA ARG A 217 -4.40 -9.71 -5.32
C ARG A 217 -5.61 -9.75 -4.39
N GLN A 218 -5.48 -9.23 -3.18
CA GLN A 218 -6.57 -9.10 -2.22
C GLN A 218 -7.50 -7.91 -2.51
N ARG A 219 -7.22 -7.10 -3.53
CA ARG A 219 -7.98 -5.88 -3.90
C ARG A 219 -8.06 -4.86 -2.76
N ILE A 220 -7.00 -4.77 -1.95
CA ILE A 220 -6.90 -3.80 -0.86
C ILE A 220 -6.13 -2.57 -1.36
N PRO A 221 -6.75 -1.37 -1.41
CA PRO A 221 -6.07 -0.15 -1.79
C PRO A 221 -5.06 0.27 -0.71
N ILE A 222 -3.86 0.67 -1.14
CA ILE A 222 -2.82 1.26 -0.29
C ILE A 222 -2.78 2.77 -0.55
N ASP A 223 -3.31 3.52 0.39
CA ASP A 223 -3.23 4.97 0.45
C ASP A 223 -1.92 5.40 1.10
N ILE A 224 -1.27 6.43 0.56
CA ILE A 224 0.03 6.88 1.04
C ILE A 224 0.03 8.39 1.19
N LEU A 225 0.35 8.81 2.40
CA LEU A 225 0.62 10.19 2.75
C LEU A 225 2.12 10.34 3.00
N LYS A 226 2.80 10.96 2.05
CA LYS A 226 4.24 11.24 2.10
C LYS A 226 4.45 12.56 2.83
N LEU A 227 5.14 12.56 3.97
CA LEU A 227 5.51 13.80 4.68
C LEU A 227 6.91 14.29 4.33
N ALA A 228 7.85 13.37 4.10
CA ALA A 228 9.23 13.67 3.76
C ALA A 228 9.91 12.50 3.01
N GLY A 229 11.11 12.73 2.49
CA GLY A 229 11.88 11.76 1.72
C GLY A 229 11.47 11.69 0.25
N ASP A 230 12.03 10.77 -0.54
CA ASP A 230 11.57 10.45 -1.88
C ASP A 230 11.23 8.97 -1.98
N THR A 231 9.98 8.67 -2.29
CA THR A 231 9.41 7.32 -2.18
C THR A 231 8.77 6.88 -3.49
N VAL A 232 9.59 6.73 -4.53
CA VAL A 232 9.13 6.24 -5.85
C VAL A 232 8.44 4.88 -5.75
N LEU A 233 8.97 3.98 -4.90
CA LEU A 233 8.39 2.67 -4.63
C LEU A 233 6.97 2.75 -4.07
N LEU A 234 6.73 3.69 -3.16
CA LEU A 234 5.41 3.89 -2.56
C LEU A 234 4.43 4.48 -3.58
N GLN A 235 4.88 5.37 -4.46
CA GLN A 235 4.06 5.85 -5.56
C GLN A 235 3.62 4.71 -6.50
N GLN A 236 4.54 3.79 -6.84
CA GLN A 236 4.21 2.56 -7.58
C GLN A 236 3.21 1.67 -6.83
N ALA A 237 3.31 1.60 -5.49
CA ALA A 237 2.37 0.84 -4.66
C ALA A 237 0.93 1.37 -4.76
N CYS A 238 0.76 2.70 -4.74
CA CYS A 238 -0.55 3.32 -4.90
C CYS A 238 -1.14 3.01 -6.28
N ASP A 239 -0.35 3.16 -7.34
CA ASP A 239 -0.81 2.90 -8.71
C ASP A 239 -1.19 1.42 -8.90
N ALA A 240 -0.36 0.49 -8.44
CA ALA A 240 -0.62 -0.94 -8.55
C ALA A 240 -1.89 -1.39 -7.80
N THR A 241 -2.22 -0.74 -6.68
CA THR A 241 -3.37 -1.08 -5.83
C THR A 241 -4.61 -0.22 -6.09
N GLY A 242 -4.50 0.85 -6.88
CA GLY A 242 -5.57 1.83 -7.07
C GLY A 242 -5.83 2.72 -5.85
N GLY A 243 -4.81 2.92 -5.00
CA GLY A 243 -4.85 3.79 -3.83
C GLY A 243 -4.50 5.25 -4.15
N ILE A 244 -4.63 6.12 -3.15
CA ILE A 244 -4.34 7.56 -3.29
C ILE A 244 -2.92 7.85 -2.82
N TYR A 245 -2.13 8.53 -3.65
CA TYR A 245 -0.84 9.08 -3.27
C TYR A 245 -0.94 10.59 -3.08
N MET A 246 -0.55 11.08 -1.91
CA MET A 246 -0.54 12.52 -1.62
C MET A 246 0.79 12.94 -1.00
N ALA A 247 1.41 13.96 -1.60
CA ALA A 247 2.57 14.66 -1.06
C ALA A 247 2.15 16.12 -0.76
N PRO A 248 1.92 16.49 0.51
CA PRO A 248 1.51 17.82 0.88
C PRO A 248 2.69 18.80 0.76
N GLU A 249 2.47 19.93 0.09
CA GLU A 249 3.46 21.02 0.01
C GLU A 249 3.67 21.69 1.38
N SER A 250 2.58 21.82 2.16
CA SER A 250 2.60 22.38 3.51
C SER A 250 2.17 21.33 4.55
N PRO A 251 3.09 20.74 5.32
CA PRO A 251 2.77 19.66 6.26
C PRO A 251 1.94 20.14 7.48
N GLN A 252 1.87 21.45 7.73
CA GLN A 252 1.08 22.05 8.83
C GLN A 252 -0.43 21.82 8.66
N GLY A 253 -0.94 21.73 7.43
CA GLY A 253 -2.34 21.48 7.10
C GLY A 253 -2.73 19.99 7.12
N LEU A 254 -2.02 19.15 7.88
CA LEU A 254 -2.14 17.68 7.82
C LEU A 254 -3.59 17.18 7.95
N LEU A 255 -4.34 17.72 8.91
CA LEU A 255 -5.71 17.29 9.16
C LEU A 255 -6.62 17.51 7.94
N GLN A 256 -6.44 18.62 7.22
CA GLN A 256 -7.22 18.91 6.02
C GLN A 256 -6.99 17.85 4.94
N TYR A 257 -5.73 17.44 4.73
CA TYR A 257 -5.41 16.35 3.79
C TYR A 257 -5.99 15.02 4.23
N LEU A 258 -5.89 14.67 5.53
CA LEU A 258 -6.49 13.47 6.10
C LEU A 258 -8.02 13.44 5.91
N MET A 259 -8.71 14.54 6.20
CA MET A 259 -10.16 14.65 6.07
C MET A 259 -10.61 14.61 4.60
N MET A 260 -9.94 15.35 3.71
CA MET A 260 -10.41 15.50 2.33
C MET A 260 -10.09 14.30 1.45
N ALA A 261 -8.86 13.78 1.52
CA ALA A 261 -8.41 12.72 0.62
C ALA A 261 -8.66 11.32 1.21
N PHE A 262 -8.47 11.15 2.51
CA PHE A 262 -8.41 9.82 3.13
C PHE A 262 -9.63 9.47 3.97
N LEU A 263 -10.52 10.40 4.34
CA LEU A 263 -11.75 10.03 5.06
C LEU A 263 -12.80 9.33 4.18
N PRO A 264 -13.00 9.70 2.89
CA PRO A 264 -14.01 9.07 2.06
C PRO A 264 -13.80 7.55 1.95
N ASP A 265 -14.89 6.81 2.22
CA ASP A 265 -14.93 5.36 2.11
C ASP A 265 -14.85 4.89 0.63
N ALA A 266 -14.52 3.63 0.41
CA ALA A 266 -14.31 3.06 -0.93
C ALA A 266 -15.51 3.27 -1.88
N THR A 267 -16.72 3.32 -1.33
CA THR A 267 -17.96 3.62 -2.06
C THR A 267 -18.02 5.08 -2.49
N ALA A 268 -17.77 6.02 -1.57
CA ALA A 268 -17.79 7.46 -1.81
C ALA A 268 -16.70 7.90 -2.80
N ARG A 269 -15.53 7.24 -2.79
CA ARG A 269 -14.42 7.51 -3.71
C ARG A 269 -14.77 7.40 -5.19
N LYS A 270 -15.75 6.58 -5.55
CA LYS A 270 -16.22 6.44 -6.95
C LYS A 270 -16.88 7.71 -7.48
N TRP A 271 -17.39 8.55 -6.58
CA TRP A 271 -18.15 9.76 -6.90
C TRP A 271 -17.34 11.03 -6.68
N LEU A 272 -16.12 10.92 -6.15
CA LEU A 272 -15.25 12.04 -5.83
C LEU A 272 -14.07 12.07 -6.79
N VAL A 273 -13.71 13.28 -7.25
CA VAL A 273 -12.44 13.50 -7.94
C VAL A 273 -11.35 13.59 -6.88
N LEU A 274 -10.65 12.49 -6.68
CA LEU A 274 -9.55 12.40 -5.73
C LEU A 274 -8.27 12.95 -6.37
N PRO A 275 -7.33 13.49 -5.58
CA PRO A 275 -6.04 13.91 -6.09
C PRO A 275 -5.36 12.72 -6.77
N SER A 276 -5.13 12.85 -8.08
CA SER A 276 -4.50 11.81 -8.89
C SER A 276 -2.99 11.85 -8.71
N ALA A 277 -2.37 10.68 -8.61
CA ALA A 277 -0.92 10.56 -8.60
C ALA A 277 -0.36 11.08 -9.93
N GLY A 278 0.66 11.95 -9.86
CA GLY A 278 1.44 12.33 -11.03
C GLY A 278 2.08 11.11 -11.71
N SER A 279 2.64 11.31 -12.91
CA SER A 279 3.30 10.23 -13.67
C SER A 279 4.27 9.44 -12.79
N VAL A 280 4.03 8.13 -12.67
CA VAL A 280 4.87 7.22 -11.90
C VAL A 280 6.04 6.75 -12.75
N ASP A 281 7.23 6.70 -12.17
CA ASP A 281 8.41 6.14 -12.82
C ASP A 281 8.46 4.62 -12.58
N PHE A 282 8.37 3.81 -13.64
CA PHE A 282 8.40 2.33 -13.58
C PHE A 282 9.78 1.74 -13.90
N ARG A 283 10.82 2.57 -13.98
CA ARG A 283 12.16 2.08 -14.31
C ARG A 283 12.67 1.13 -13.24
N ALA A 284 13.34 0.07 -13.69
CA ALA A 284 13.91 -0.93 -12.80
C ALA A 284 15.20 -0.42 -12.17
N ALA A 285 15.46 -0.82 -10.93
CA ALA A 285 16.76 -0.63 -10.29
C ALA A 285 17.64 -1.88 -10.48
N CYS A 286 18.93 -1.68 -10.74
CA CYS A 286 19.87 -2.80 -10.90
C CYS A 286 20.26 -3.40 -9.54
N PHE A 287 20.46 -4.72 -9.46
CA PHE A 287 20.86 -5.40 -8.21
C PHE A 287 22.34 -5.17 -7.85
N CYS A 288 23.18 -4.76 -8.80
CA CYS A 288 24.61 -4.47 -8.55
C CYS A 288 24.80 -3.21 -7.70
N HIS A 289 24.21 -2.09 -8.14
CA HIS A 289 24.46 -0.76 -7.59
C HIS A 289 23.21 -0.10 -7.01
N ARG A 290 22.02 -0.71 -7.20
CA ARG A 290 20.70 -0.15 -6.82
C ARG A 290 20.33 1.15 -7.53
N ASN A 291 20.98 1.42 -8.66
CA ASN A 291 20.68 2.57 -9.50
C ASN A 291 19.54 2.24 -10.45
N VAL A 292 18.68 3.23 -10.69
CA VAL A 292 17.63 3.16 -11.71
C VAL A 292 18.27 3.11 -13.09
N VAL A 293 17.88 2.13 -13.92
CA VAL A 293 18.42 1.91 -15.26
C VAL A 293 17.31 1.89 -16.31
N ASP A 294 17.55 2.54 -17.45
CA ASP A 294 16.63 2.52 -18.60
C ASP A 294 16.82 1.23 -19.44
N ILE A 295 18.04 0.71 -19.49
CA ILE A 295 18.40 -0.55 -20.17
C ILE A 295 19.09 -1.44 -19.14
N GLY A 296 18.49 -2.60 -18.86
CA GLY A 296 19.03 -3.60 -17.96
C GLY A 296 19.19 -4.96 -18.63
N PHE A 297 20.15 -5.75 -18.15
CA PHE A 297 20.37 -7.14 -18.56
C PHE A 297 19.77 -8.07 -17.52
N VAL A 298 18.99 -9.05 -17.96
CA VAL A 298 18.27 -9.97 -17.06
C VAL A 298 18.94 -11.34 -17.04
N CYS A 299 19.16 -11.90 -15.86
CA CYS A 299 19.59 -13.30 -15.71
C CYS A 299 18.48 -14.26 -16.15
N SER A 300 18.78 -15.23 -17.03
CA SER A 300 17.80 -16.22 -17.49
C SER A 300 17.34 -17.20 -16.40
N VAL A 301 18.09 -17.33 -15.31
CA VAL A 301 17.80 -18.28 -14.22
C VAL A 301 17.02 -17.62 -13.09
N CYS A 302 17.51 -16.50 -12.56
CA CYS A 302 16.93 -15.85 -11.37
C CYS A 302 16.21 -14.53 -11.65
N LEU A 303 16.14 -14.09 -12.91
CA LEU A 303 15.51 -12.84 -13.33
C LEU A 303 16.08 -11.57 -12.67
N SER A 304 17.29 -11.64 -12.10
CA SER A 304 17.98 -10.48 -11.56
C SER A 304 18.40 -9.51 -12.68
N ILE A 305 18.28 -8.21 -12.38
CA ILE A 305 18.52 -7.12 -13.34
C ILE A 305 19.88 -6.48 -13.07
N PHE A 306 20.70 -6.36 -14.11
CA PHE A 306 22.05 -5.79 -14.07
C PHE A 306 22.18 -4.56 -14.95
N CYS A 307 23.02 -3.61 -14.54
CA CYS A 307 23.25 -2.35 -15.27
C CYS A 307 24.23 -2.49 -16.43
N SER A 308 25.11 -3.48 -16.41
CA SER A 308 26.13 -3.72 -17.43
C SER A 308 26.27 -5.21 -17.70
N PRO A 309 26.63 -5.61 -18.92
CA PRO A 309 26.86 -7.01 -19.25
C PRO A 309 28.20 -7.52 -18.69
N ASN A 310 29.13 -6.61 -18.37
CA ASN A 310 30.45 -6.97 -17.86
C ASN A 310 30.38 -7.34 -16.37
N LEU A 311 29.95 -8.57 -16.07
CA LEU A 311 30.00 -9.13 -14.71
C LEU A 311 31.36 -9.81 -14.49
N PRO A 312 31.90 -9.77 -13.24
CA PRO A 312 33.09 -10.54 -12.89
C PRO A 312 32.88 -12.03 -13.20
N ASP A 313 33.82 -12.63 -13.93
CA ASP A 313 33.84 -14.03 -14.32
C ASP A 313 32.63 -14.55 -15.11
N SER A 314 31.85 -13.66 -15.74
CA SER A 314 30.61 -14.03 -16.44
C SER A 314 29.60 -14.78 -15.57
N THR A 315 29.65 -14.59 -14.25
CA THR A 315 28.75 -15.25 -13.29
C THR A 315 27.70 -14.29 -12.77
N CYS A 316 26.50 -14.80 -12.50
CA CYS A 316 25.44 -14.02 -11.85
C CYS A 316 25.80 -13.75 -10.38
N LEU A 317 25.80 -12.48 -9.95
CA LEU A 317 26.06 -12.12 -8.54
C LEU A 317 25.02 -12.68 -7.56
N THR A 318 23.82 -13.05 -8.04
CA THR A 318 22.72 -13.50 -7.18
C THR A 318 22.63 -15.02 -7.08
N CYS A 319 22.75 -15.74 -8.20
CA CYS A 319 22.55 -17.19 -8.24
C CYS A 319 23.80 -17.98 -8.66
N SER A 320 24.95 -17.30 -8.81
CA SER A 320 26.24 -17.86 -9.21
C SER A 320 26.26 -18.71 -10.49
N SER A 321 25.19 -18.66 -11.30
CA SER A 321 25.13 -19.34 -12.60
C SER A 321 26.07 -18.66 -13.59
N VAL A 322 26.80 -19.45 -14.38
CA VAL A 322 27.60 -18.96 -15.50
C VAL A 322 26.67 -18.49 -16.62
N LEU A 323 26.85 -17.25 -17.07
CA LEU A 323 26.04 -16.58 -18.09
C LEU A 323 26.83 -16.48 -19.40
N SER A 324 26.26 -17.03 -20.48
CA SER A 324 26.82 -16.88 -21.82
C SER A 324 26.48 -15.50 -22.41
N LEU A 325 27.37 -14.53 -22.16
CA LEU A 325 27.19 -13.12 -22.55
C LEU A 325 27.23 -12.84 -24.07
N GLY A 326 27.50 -13.86 -24.89
CA GLY A 326 27.65 -13.72 -26.35
C GLY A 326 26.41 -13.17 -27.08
N GLY A 327 25.21 -13.38 -26.54
CA GLY A 327 23.96 -12.87 -27.13
C GLY A 327 23.56 -11.45 -26.69
N ALA A 328 24.05 -10.99 -25.52
CA ALA A 328 23.64 -9.72 -24.93
C ALA A 328 24.33 -8.49 -25.55
N ILE A 329 25.52 -8.67 -26.14
CA ILE A 329 26.33 -7.58 -26.71
C ILE A 329 25.95 -7.31 -28.18
N THR A 330 25.37 -8.30 -28.88
CA THR A 330 25.15 -8.24 -30.33
C THR A 330 23.70 -8.01 -30.74
N ALA A 331 22.74 -8.28 -29.85
CA ALA A 331 21.32 -8.11 -30.14
C ALA A 331 20.84 -6.71 -29.76
N ALA A 332 20.55 -5.86 -30.76
CA ALA A 332 19.78 -4.64 -30.52
C ALA A 332 18.41 -5.01 -29.93
N PRO A 333 17.96 -4.32 -28.85
CA PRO A 333 16.73 -4.69 -28.14
C PRO A 333 15.52 -4.65 -29.07
N ALA A 334 14.65 -5.67 -28.94
CA ALA A 334 13.51 -5.90 -29.82
C ALA A 334 12.50 -4.73 -29.89
N LEU A 335 12.51 -3.87 -28.87
CA LEU A 335 11.62 -2.70 -28.74
C LEU A 335 12.10 -1.47 -29.52
N ILE A 336 13.34 -1.46 -30.05
CA ILE A 336 13.75 -0.40 -30.97
C ILE A 336 13.16 -0.72 -32.34
N PRO A 337 12.26 0.11 -32.90
CA PRO A 337 11.70 -0.14 -34.21
C PRO A 337 12.84 -0.16 -35.24
N ARG A 338 13.14 -1.34 -35.76
CA ARG A 338 14.10 -1.49 -36.85
C ARG A 338 13.61 -0.65 -38.01
N LYS A 339 14.35 0.40 -38.38
CA LYS A 339 14.07 1.19 -39.59
C LYS A 339 13.97 0.22 -40.76
N LYS A 340 12.75 -0.01 -41.27
CA LYS A 340 12.52 -0.83 -42.47
C LYS A 340 13.38 -0.24 -43.58
N LYS A 341 14.40 -0.99 -44.00
CA LYS A 341 15.28 -0.59 -45.10
C LYS A 341 14.40 -0.48 -46.35
N LYS A 342 14.08 0.75 -46.77
CA LYS A 342 13.31 1.03 -47.98
C LYS A 342 14.08 0.39 -49.14
N ARG A 343 13.56 -0.71 -49.70
CA ARG A 343 14.15 -1.35 -50.88
C ARG A 343 14.23 -0.28 -51.97
N LYS A 344 15.45 0.15 -52.30
CA LYS A 344 15.73 1.04 -53.42
C LYS A 344 15.35 0.27 -54.69
N ARG A 345 14.20 0.59 -55.29
CA ARG A 345 13.90 0.17 -56.67
C ARG A 345 15.01 0.75 -57.55
N VAL A 346 15.74 -0.14 -58.20
CA VAL A 346 16.70 0.22 -59.25
C VAL A 346 15.88 0.76 -60.41
N ALA A 347 16.15 2.01 -60.80
CA ALA A 347 15.60 2.63 -62.00
C ALA A 347 16.34 2.03 -63.20
N GLY A 348 15.59 1.41 -64.11
CA GLY A 348 16.01 1.00 -65.43
C GLY A 348 14.98 1.52 -66.43
N ASP A 349 15.48 2.26 -67.40
CA ASP A 349 14.82 3.18 -68.33
C ASP A 349 13.85 2.49 -69.32
N GLY A 350 12.80 3.21 -69.75
CA GLY A 350 11.81 2.70 -70.72
C GLY A 350 10.53 3.55 -70.85
N SER A 351 10.66 4.66 -71.58
CA SER A 351 9.63 5.54 -72.19
C SER A 351 8.30 4.86 -72.56
N THR A 352 7.10 5.39 -72.27
CA THR A 352 6.36 6.46 -73.01
C THR A 352 4.95 6.69 -72.39
N PRO A 353 4.19 7.76 -72.75
CA PRO A 353 3.34 8.54 -71.84
C PRO A 353 1.82 8.29 -71.95
N GLY A 354 1.06 8.75 -70.94
CA GLY A 354 -0.36 9.07 -71.11
C GLY A 354 -1.21 8.97 -69.84
N GLY A 355 -1.88 10.07 -69.47
CA GLY A 355 -3.16 10.00 -68.74
C GLY A 355 -3.28 10.76 -67.40
N SER A 356 -3.64 12.05 -67.51
CA SER A 356 -4.49 12.85 -66.58
C SER A 356 -4.11 13.02 -65.10
N ALA A 357 -3.59 14.22 -64.78
CA ALA A 357 -3.88 14.95 -63.53
C ALA A 357 -5.32 15.52 -63.60
N THR A 358 -6.10 15.74 -62.52
CA THR A 358 -6.00 16.73 -61.41
C THR A 358 -7.33 16.63 -60.58
N PRO A 359 -7.62 17.40 -59.48
CA PRO A 359 -6.83 17.93 -58.34
C PRO A 359 -7.52 17.82 -56.92
N LEU A 360 -6.73 18.00 -55.84
CA LEU A 360 -6.89 18.70 -54.52
C LEU A 360 -8.26 18.78 -53.74
N PRO A 361 -8.30 18.96 -52.38
CA PRO A 361 -7.63 20.02 -51.58
C PRO A 361 -6.97 19.54 -50.25
N GLY A 362 -6.12 20.24 -49.52
CA GLY A 362 -5.84 21.68 -49.40
C GLY A 362 -6.37 22.23 -48.07
N ASN A 363 -5.46 22.79 -47.24
CA ASN A 363 -5.62 23.53 -45.96
C ASN A 363 -5.33 22.72 -44.69
N GLY A 364 -4.36 23.05 -43.83
CA GLY A 364 -3.71 24.33 -43.57
C GLY A 364 -4.40 25.04 -42.40
N THR A 365 -4.04 24.69 -41.17
CA THR A 365 -4.45 25.42 -39.96
C THR A 365 -3.44 26.53 -39.67
N PRO A 366 -3.88 27.80 -39.53
CA PRO A 366 -3.00 28.91 -39.25
C PRO A 366 -2.74 29.05 -37.74
N VAL A 367 -1.51 29.46 -37.42
CA VAL A 367 -1.11 30.05 -36.14
C VAL A 367 -1.53 31.52 -36.18
N HIS A 368 -2.26 31.99 -35.17
CA HIS A 368 -2.47 33.43 -34.93
C HIS A 368 -1.66 33.86 -33.70
N PRO A 369 -1.28 35.16 -33.63
CA PRO A 369 -0.31 35.72 -32.70
C PRO A 369 -0.86 35.94 -31.29
#